data_AF-A0A955UMW2-F1
#
_entry.id   AF-A0A955UMW2-F1
#
_cell.length_a   1.000
_cell.length_b   1.000
_cell.length_c   1.000
_cell.angle_alpha   90.00
_cell.angle_beta   90.00
_cell.angle_gamma   90.00
#
_symmetry.space_group_name_H-M   'P 1'
#
loop_
_entity.id
_entity.type
_entity.pdbx_description
1 polymer ?
#
loop_
_entity_poly.entity_id
_entity_poly.type
_entity_poly.pdbx_seq_one_letter_code
_entity_poly.pdbx_strand_id
1 'polypeptide(L)'
;MQRYRCTHCYRYFSSQTFSVTYWLRRPDLLEPVFKSLVSCAGFRQIARNHDVSHSTIRRLSDRIGRHCLLFHERSRPKSRPAEPLVLDGFRSFEHSQYWPMDLNLLVGSES
;
A
#
# COMPACT_ATOMS: atom_id res chain seq x y z
N MET A 1 -13.83 -13.11 -19.06
CA MET A 1 -12.64 -13.05 -18.18
C MET A 1 -11.50 -13.78 -18.88
N GLN A 2 -10.40 -13.10 -19.21
CA GLN A 2 -9.32 -13.69 -20.02
C GLN A 2 -8.46 -14.65 -19.18
N ARG A 3 -8.14 -15.84 -19.72
CA ARG A 3 -7.24 -16.82 -19.12
C ARG A 3 -5.91 -16.86 -19.88
N TYR A 4 -4.82 -17.09 -19.16
CA TYR A 4 -3.45 -17.17 -19.65
C TYR A 4 -2.79 -18.44 -19.15
N ARG A 5 -1.82 -18.97 -19.89
CA ARG A 5 -0.97 -20.09 -19.47
C ARG A 5 0.46 -19.59 -19.34
N CYS A 6 1.07 -19.76 -18.17
CA CYS A 6 2.47 -19.41 -17.97
C CYS A 6 3.36 -20.28 -18.86
N THR A 7 4.30 -19.68 -19.60
CA THR A 7 5.23 -20.41 -20.47
C THR A 7 6.35 -21.10 -19.71
N HIS A 8 6.62 -20.70 -18.46
CA HIS A 8 7.66 -21.28 -17.62
C HIS A 8 7.17 -22.45 -16.77
N CYS A 9 6.04 -22.28 -16.05
CA CYS A 9 5.52 -23.30 -15.12
C CYS A 9 4.24 -24.00 -15.61
N TYR A 10 3.73 -23.64 -16.79
CA TYR A 10 2.53 -24.20 -17.41
C TYR A 10 1.22 -24.11 -16.61
N ARG A 11 1.22 -23.39 -15.48
CA ARG A 11 0.00 -23.10 -14.70
C ARG A 11 -0.87 -22.06 -15.39
N TYR A 12 -2.18 -22.21 -15.22
CA TYR A 12 -3.16 -21.26 -15.70
C TYR A 12 -3.40 -20.15 -14.68
N PHE A 13 -3.55 -18.92 -15.17
CA PHE A 13 -3.99 -17.77 -14.39
C PHE A 13 -4.96 -16.92 -15.21
N SER A 14 -5.59 -15.93 -14.58
CA SER A 14 -6.53 -15.04 -15.28
C SER A 14 -6.21 -13.59 -14.98
N SER A 15 -6.78 -12.68 -15.75
CA SER A 15 -6.72 -11.24 -15.45
C SER A 15 -7.19 -10.92 -14.03
N GLN A 16 -8.14 -11.70 -13.50
CA GLN A 16 -8.65 -11.54 -12.13
C GLN A 16 -7.59 -11.81 -11.07
N THR A 17 -6.62 -12.69 -11.33
CA THR A 17 -5.56 -13.02 -10.37
C THR A 17 -4.74 -11.79 -9.97
N PHE A 18 -4.69 -10.78 -10.84
CA PHE A 18 -4.01 -9.50 -10.60
C PHE A 18 -4.93 -8.40 -10.09
N SER A 19 -6.23 -8.66 -9.93
CA SER A 19 -7.15 -7.69 -9.35
C SER A 19 -6.87 -7.51 -7.86
N VAL A 20 -6.88 -6.25 -7.40
CA VAL A 20 -6.79 -5.92 -5.97
C VAL A 20 -7.95 -6.54 -5.17
N THR A 21 -9.10 -6.77 -5.80
CA THR A 21 -10.29 -7.38 -5.20
C THR A 21 -10.29 -8.91 -5.20
N TYR A 22 -9.29 -9.55 -5.81
CA TYR A 22 -9.21 -11.01 -5.90
C TYR A 22 -9.18 -11.67 -4.51
N TRP A 23 -10.09 -12.64 -4.30
CA TRP A 23 -10.35 -13.35 -3.03
C TRP A 23 -10.81 -12.47 -1.85
N LEU A 24 -11.17 -11.21 -2.07
CA LEU A 24 -11.75 -10.40 -1.01
C LEU A 24 -13.23 -10.72 -0.82
N ARG A 25 -13.61 -11.06 0.42
CA ARG A 25 -15.02 -11.21 0.81
C ARG A 25 -15.74 -9.87 0.98
N ARG A 26 -14.98 -8.81 1.28
CA ARG A 26 -15.46 -7.44 1.50
C ARG A 26 -14.66 -6.44 0.65
N PRO A 27 -14.78 -6.49 -0.69
CA PRO A 27 -14.08 -5.56 -1.58
C PRO A 27 -14.58 -4.11 -1.42
N ASP A 28 -15.82 -3.94 -0.96
CA ASP A 28 -16.46 -2.67 -0.63
C ASP A 28 -15.70 -1.87 0.45
N LEU A 29 -14.92 -2.54 1.29
CA LEU A 29 -14.16 -1.90 2.36
C LEU A 29 -12.82 -1.31 1.90
N LEU A 30 -12.33 -1.59 0.68
CA LEU A 30 -11.01 -1.11 0.26
C LEU A 30 -10.88 0.42 0.31
N GLU A 31 -11.83 1.13 -0.32
CA GLU A 31 -11.79 2.58 -0.39
C GLU A 31 -12.08 3.28 0.95
N PRO A 32 -13.12 2.89 1.74
CA PRO A 32 -13.35 3.47 3.07
C PRO A 32 -12.17 3.27 4.03
N VAL A 33 -11.55 2.08 4.00
CA VAL A 33 -10.37 1.80 4.82
C VAL A 33 -9.19 2.65 4.37
N PHE A 34 -8.93 2.75 3.06
CA PHE A 34 -7.88 3.62 2.54
C PHE A 34 -8.05 5.07 3.03
N LYS A 35 -9.24 5.66 2.87
CA LYS A 35 -9.53 7.03 3.32
C LYS A 35 -9.31 7.19 4.82
N SER A 36 -9.73 6.21 5.62
CA SER A 36 -9.56 6.23 7.07
C SER A 36 -8.09 6.11 7.49
N LEU A 37 -7.28 5.34 6.76
CA LEU A 37 -5.84 5.23 7.00
C LEU A 37 -5.12 6.56 6.70
N VAL A 38 -5.48 7.22 5.59
CA VAL A 38 -4.94 8.54 5.22
C VAL A 38 -5.35 9.61 6.24
N SER A 39 -6.51 9.49 6.87
CA SER A 39 -6.92 10.34 8.00
C SER A 39 -6.34 9.90 9.35
N CYS A 40 -5.32 9.04 9.36
CA CYS A 40 -4.63 8.55 10.56
C CYS A 40 -5.53 7.82 11.59
N ALA A 41 -6.65 7.23 11.17
CA ALA A 41 -7.52 6.49 12.07
C ALA A 41 -6.90 5.15 12.50
N GLY A 42 -6.98 4.82 13.79
CA GLY A 42 -6.46 3.55 14.31
C GLY A 42 -7.26 2.35 13.84
N PHE A 43 -6.62 1.19 13.63
CA PHE A 43 -7.28 -0.01 13.08
C PHE A 43 -8.51 -0.46 13.87
N ARG A 44 -8.50 -0.34 15.20
CA ARG A 44 -9.65 -0.69 16.05
C ARG A 44 -10.83 0.27 15.88
N GLN A 45 -10.58 1.53 15.54
CA GLN A 45 -11.63 2.51 15.27
C GLN A 45 -12.27 2.23 13.91
N ILE A 46 -11.46 2.03 12.88
CA ILE A 46 -11.94 1.66 11.53
C ILE A 46 -12.76 0.36 11.60
N ALA A 47 -12.27 -0.63 12.35
CA ALA A 47 -12.95 -1.91 12.55
C ALA A 47 -14.35 -1.75 13.16
N ARG A 48 -14.49 -0.90 14.19
CA ARG A 48 -15.78 -0.59 14.82
C ARG A 48 -16.74 0.12 13.88
N ASN A 49 -16.25 1.05 13.04
CA ASN A 49 -17.09 1.78 12.11
C ASN A 49 -17.70 0.91 10.99
N HIS A 50 -17.14 -0.29 10.76
CA HIS A 50 -17.53 -1.17 9.68
C HIS A 50 -17.96 -2.57 10.15
N ASP A 51 -18.11 -2.78 11.46
CA ASP A 51 -18.46 -4.06 12.10
C ASP A 51 -17.61 -5.24 11.60
N VAL A 52 -16.29 -5.05 11.57
CA VAL A 52 -15.32 -6.10 11.23
C VAL A 52 -14.27 -6.25 12.32
N SER A 53 -13.52 -7.34 12.25
CA SER A 53 -12.37 -7.51 13.15
C SER A 53 -11.23 -6.55 12.78
N HIS A 54 -10.46 -6.08 13.76
CA HIS A 54 -9.27 -5.25 13.48
C HIS A 54 -8.22 -5.98 12.63
N SER A 55 -8.18 -7.32 12.68
CA SER A 55 -7.28 -8.12 11.84
C SER A 55 -7.72 -8.10 10.37
N THR A 56 -9.02 -7.94 10.08
CA THR A 56 -9.53 -7.65 8.74
C THR A 56 -8.98 -6.31 8.23
N ILE A 57 -9.04 -5.26 9.05
CA ILE A 57 -8.51 -3.93 8.69
C ILE A 57 -6.99 -3.99 8.46
N ARG A 58 -6.23 -4.68 9.32
CA ARG A 58 -4.80 -4.90 9.12
C ARG A 58 -4.51 -5.57 7.77
N ARG A 59 -5.20 -6.66 7.43
CA ARG A 59 -4.99 -7.37 6.15
C ARG A 59 -5.35 -6.50 4.94
N LEU A 60 -6.39 -5.67 5.05
CA LEU A 60 -6.74 -4.70 4.01
C LEU A 60 -5.66 -3.60 3.91
N SER A 61 -5.15 -3.09 5.02
CA SER A 61 -4.02 -2.15 5.07
C SER A 61 -2.79 -2.71 4.37
N ASP A 62 -2.40 -3.95 4.68
CA ASP A 62 -1.24 -4.60 4.03
C ASP A 62 -1.44 -4.76 2.51
N ARG A 63 -2.69 -4.99 2.08
CA ARG A 63 -3.03 -5.10 0.66
C ARG A 63 -3.01 -3.75 -0.05
N ILE A 64 -3.61 -2.74 0.57
CA ILE A 64 -3.62 -1.35 0.10
C ILE A 64 -2.18 -0.83 0.00
N GLY A 65 -1.35 -1.05 1.02
CA GLY A 65 0.06 -0.66 1.01
C GLY A 65 0.83 -1.28 -0.16
N ARG A 66 0.64 -2.58 -0.45
CA ARG A 66 1.24 -3.20 -1.65
C ARG A 66 0.75 -2.58 -2.96
N HIS A 67 -0.52 -2.18 -3.02
CA HIS A 67 -1.04 -1.47 -4.18
C HIS A 67 -0.43 -0.07 -4.32
N CYS A 68 -0.26 0.66 -3.21
CA CYS A 68 0.42 1.95 -3.19
C CYS A 68 1.87 1.83 -3.67
N LEU A 69 2.61 0.77 -3.31
CA LEU A 69 3.97 0.55 -3.84
C LEU A 69 3.98 0.42 -5.37
N LEU A 70 3.02 -0.31 -5.95
CA LEU A 70 2.89 -0.40 -7.41
C LEU A 70 2.50 0.94 -8.04
N PHE A 71 1.60 1.68 -7.39
CA PHE A 71 1.23 3.02 -7.83
C PHE A 71 2.43 3.98 -7.79
N HIS A 72 3.21 3.96 -6.72
CA HIS A 72 4.44 4.74 -6.60
C HIS A 72 5.44 4.36 -7.68
N GLU A 73 5.70 3.07 -7.92
CA GLU A 73 6.62 2.65 -8.98
C GLU A 73 6.14 3.08 -10.36
N ARG A 74 4.83 3.04 -10.62
CA ARG A 74 4.25 3.52 -11.87
C ARG A 74 4.35 5.04 -12.03
N SER A 75 4.18 5.78 -10.94
CA SER A 75 4.15 7.25 -10.94
C SER A 75 5.54 7.87 -10.79
N ARG A 76 6.54 7.11 -10.33
CA ARG A 76 7.91 7.58 -10.14
C ARG A 76 8.50 8.05 -11.47
N PRO A 77 9.12 9.24 -11.52
CA PRO A 77 9.91 9.67 -12.67
C PRO A 77 10.96 8.61 -13.05
N LYS A 78 11.06 8.32 -14.35
CA LYS A 78 12.07 7.37 -14.88
C LYS A 78 13.39 8.07 -15.22
N SER A 79 13.35 9.37 -15.47
CA SER A 79 14.53 10.21 -15.61
C SER A 79 15.17 10.50 -14.26
N ARG A 80 16.48 10.75 -14.26
CA ARG A 80 17.17 11.31 -13.11
C ARG A 80 16.72 12.78 -12.94
N PRO A 81 16.44 13.25 -11.72
CA PRO A 81 16.23 14.67 -11.48
C PRO A 81 17.47 15.46 -11.94
N ALA A 82 17.24 16.58 -12.63
CA ALA A 82 18.29 17.51 -13.05
C ALA A 82 18.45 18.70 -12.10
N GLU A 83 17.62 18.76 -11.07
CA GLU A 83 17.59 19.78 -10.04
C GLU A 83 18.36 19.35 -8.77
N PRO A 84 18.74 20.30 -7.90
CA PRO A 84 19.22 19.98 -6.56
C PRO A 84 18.22 19.12 -5.78
N LEU A 85 18.75 18.23 -4.94
CA LEU A 85 17.94 17.32 -4.14
C LEU A 85 17.97 17.73 -2.67
N VAL A 86 16.81 17.66 -2.02
CA VAL A 86 16.65 17.87 -0.58
C VAL A 86 16.31 16.54 0.06
N LEU A 87 17.05 16.21 1.12
CA LEU A 87 16.79 15.04 1.95
C LEU A 87 16.06 15.49 3.21
N ASP A 88 14.89 14.92 3.46
CA ASP A 88 14.16 15.03 4.72
C ASP A 88 14.09 13.66 5.41
N GLY A 89 14.05 13.66 6.74
CA GLY A 89 14.09 12.46 7.55
C GLY A 89 13.04 12.50 8.65
N PHE A 90 12.12 11.54 8.64
CA PHE A 90 11.14 11.34 9.71
C PHE A 90 11.52 10.14 10.57
N ARG A 91 11.79 10.38 11.86
CA ARG A 91 12.02 9.30 12.83
C ARG A 91 10.72 8.88 13.49
N SER A 92 10.43 7.59 13.39
CA SER A 92 9.38 6.89 14.14
C SER A 92 9.98 5.81 15.03
N PHE A 93 9.13 5.04 15.69
CA PHE A 93 9.52 3.91 16.53
C PHE A 93 8.67 2.70 16.20
N GLU A 94 9.30 1.55 16.00
CA GLU A 94 8.61 0.28 15.85
C GLU A 94 8.57 -0.44 17.19
N HIS A 95 7.40 -0.87 17.66
CA HIS A 95 7.22 -1.59 18.94
C HIS A 95 7.51 -0.78 20.22
N SER A 96 8.65 -0.11 20.37
CA SER A 96 8.98 0.74 21.52
C SER A 96 10.01 1.82 21.19
N GLN A 97 10.22 2.77 22.12
CA GLN A 97 11.17 3.89 21.96
C GLN A 97 12.63 3.48 21.73
N TYR A 98 12.97 2.21 21.96
CA TYR A 98 14.32 1.67 21.78
C TYR A 98 14.58 1.11 20.38
N TRP A 99 13.58 1.11 19.52
CA TRP A 99 13.64 0.59 18.15
C TRP A 99 13.26 1.69 17.16
N PRO A 100 14.15 2.68 16.96
CA PRO A 100 13.90 3.77 16.04
C PRO A 100 13.83 3.27 14.60
N MET A 101 12.92 3.84 13.82
CA MET A 101 12.79 3.66 12.37
C MET A 101 12.92 5.02 11.70
N ASP A 102 13.94 5.19 10.86
CA ASP A 102 14.17 6.41 10.09
C ASP A 102 13.60 6.26 8.68
N LEU A 103 12.60 7.06 8.37
CA LEU A 103 11.99 7.18 7.04
C LEU A 103 12.56 8.41 6.35
N ASN A 104 13.52 8.20 5.45
CA ASN A 104 14.14 9.27 4.69
C ASN A 104 13.47 9.44 3.32
N LEU A 105 13.18 10.68 2.95
CA LEU A 105 12.60 11.07 1.68
C LEU A 105 13.57 11.99 0.94
N LEU A 106 13.83 11.69 -0.34
CA LEU A 106 14.64 12.51 -1.23
C LEU A 106 13.73 13.10 -2.31
N VAL A 107 13.63 14.42 -2.36
CA VAL A 107 12.79 15.17 -3.32
C VAL A 107 13.61 16.21 -4.06
N GLY A 108 13.13 16.61 -5.24
CA GLY A 108 13.64 17.78 -5.93
C GLY A 108 13.33 19.06 -5.16
N SER A 109 14.27 20.00 -5.11
CA SER A 109 14.07 21.28 -4.41
C SER A 109 12.98 22.16 -5.06
N GLU A 110 12.63 21.90 -6.31
CA GLU A 110 11.71 22.70 -7.14
C GLU A 110 10.47 21.89 -7.61
N SER A 111 10.29 20.67 -7.10
CA SER A 111 9.17 19.74 -7.41
C SER A 111 7.85 20.10 -6.69
#